data_AF-A0A969RFP3-F1
#
_entry.id   AF-A0A969RFP3-F1
#
_cell.length_a   1.000
_cell.length_b   1.000
_cell.length_c   1.000
_cell.angle_alpha   90.00
_cell.angle_beta   90.00
_cell.angle_gamma   90.00
#
_symmetry.space_group_name_H-M   'P 1'
#
loop_
_entity.id
_entity.type
_entity.pdbx_description
1 polymer ?
#
loop_
_entity_poly.entity_id
_entity_poly.type
_entity_poly.pdbx_seq_one_letter_code
_entity_poly.pdbx_strand_id
1 'polypeptide(L)'
;MNASDINTENLSLVSWVWIGQSTAKNELSTPLKPPVKPAIDLLLPIRNWLDTIEVKNANLARSLCKFIPAQCPFARDVKVFGRTLLCIPPMCKLNPVYDQIVALRFRALCYLADVCGEDITPYC
;
A
#
# COMPACT_ATOMS: atom_id res chain seq x y z
N MET A 1 -34.40 37.15 -48.51
CA MET A 1 -33.30 37.93 -47.93
C MET A 1 -32.33 36.99 -47.26
N ASN A 2 -31.04 37.22 -47.52
CA ASN A 2 -29.89 36.56 -46.92
C ASN A 2 -29.73 36.91 -45.45
N ALA A 3 -29.24 35.95 -44.66
CA ALA A 3 -28.42 36.13 -43.46
C ALA A 3 -27.92 34.72 -43.11
N SER A 4 -26.73 34.30 -43.54
CA SER A 4 -25.39 34.68 -43.08
C SER A 4 -24.81 33.54 -42.25
N ASP A 5 -23.74 32.97 -42.80
CA ASP A 5 -22.89 31.92 -42.27
C ASP A 5 -22.51 32.15 -40.80
N ILE A 6 -22.65 31.13 -39.97
CA ILE A 6 -22.06 31.10 -38.63
C ILE A 6 -21.06 29.95 -38.56
N ASN A 7 -19.86 30.32 -39.00
CA ASN A 7 -18.51 30.01 -38.50
C ASN A 7 -18.23 28.63 -37.87
N THR A 8 -17.46 27.85 -38.62
CA THR A 8 -16.89 26.53 -38.30
C THR A 8 -15.68 26.63 -37.38
N GLU A 9 -15.84 27.08 -36.14
CA GLU A 9 -14.73 27.11 -35.17
C GLU A 9 -15.30 26.77 -33.79
N ASN A 10 -15.41 25.46 -33.48
CA ASN A 10 -15.40 24.83 -32.13
C ASN A 10 -15.99 23.40 -32.12
N LEU A 11 -15.70 22.59 -33.13
CA LEU A 11 -15.96 21.13 -33.13
C LEU A 11 -14.83 20.33 -32.45
N SER A 12 -13.97 20.98 -31.66
CA SER A 12 -12.85 20.35 -30.95
C SER A 12 -13.09 20.10 -29.47
N LEU A 13 -14.24 20.48 -28.90
CA LEU A 13 -14.47 20.40 -27.45
C LEU A 13 -15.70 19.56 -27.07
N VAL A 14 -15.88 18.40 -27.70
CA VAL A 14 -16.71 17.33 -27.12
C VAL A 14 -16.12 15.96 -27.45
N SER A 15 -15.07 15.58 -26.74
CA SER A 15 -14.40 14.27 -26.89
C SER A 15 -14.28 13.53 -25.55
N TRP A 16 -15.30 13.57 -24.70
CA TRP A 16 -15.36 12.68 -23.52
C TRP A 16 -16.79 12.29 -23.19
N VAL A 17 -17.52 11.79 -24.19
CA VAL A 17 -18.70 10.93 -23.95
C VAL A 17 -18.32 9.53 -24.40
N TRP A 18 -18.07 8.66 -23.43
CA TRP A 18 -17.90 7.22 -23.65
C TRP A 18 -19.26 6.59 -23.98
N ILE A 19 -19.64 6.63 -25.25
CA ILE A 19 -20.68 5.75 -25.78
C ILE A 19 -19.99 4.46 -26.22
N GLY A 20 -20.22 3.39 -25.45
CA GLY A 20 -19.76 2.05 -25.80
C GLY A 20 -20.44 1.56 -27.07
N GLN A 21 -19.65 1.28 -28.11
CA GLN A 21 -20.06 0.44 -29.23
C GLN A 21 -18.98 -0.61 -29.48
N SER A 22 -19.40 -1.87 -29.30
CA SER A 22 -18.67 -3.09 -29.62
C SER A 22 -18.75 -3.33 -31.13
N THR A 23 -17.65 -3.16 -31.88
CA THR A 23 -17.56 -3.65 -33.28
C THR A 23 -16.14 -4.09 -33.64
N ALA A 24 -15.99 -5.40 -33.76
CA ALA A 24 -15.14 -6.21 -34.65
C ALA A 24 -13.71 -5.73 -35.06
N LYS A 25 -12.73 -6.50 -34.58
CA LYS A 25 -11.50 -7.00 -35.24
C LYS A 25 -10.76 -6.07 -36.24
N ASN A 26 -9.59 -5.58 -35.82
CA ASN A 26 -8.39 -5.57 -36.68
C ASN A 26 -7.12 -5.59 -35.82
N GLU A 27 -6.21 -6.52 -36.11
CA GLU A 27 -4.91 -6.63 -35.44
C GLU A 27 -3.95 -5.56 -35.97
N LEU A 28 -3.56 -4.57 -35.14
CA LEU A 28 -2.29 -3.85 -35.31
C LEU A 28 -1.88 -3.09 -34.03
N SER A 29 -0.63 -3.32 -33.63
CA SER A 29 0.15 -2.70 -32.54
C SER A 29 -0.37 -2.86 -31.11
N THR A 30 -0.01 -3.97 -30.47
CA THR A 30 0.20 -4.04 -29.02
C THR A 30 1.19 -2.94 -28.61
N PRO A 31 0.87 -2.02 -27.68
CA PRO A 31 1.84 -1.07 -27.16
C PRO A 31 2.99 -1.86 -26.54
N LEU A 32 4.20 -1.67 -27.08
CA LEU A 32 5.42 -2.25 -26.53
C LEU A 32 5.58 -1.73 -25.11
N LYS A 33 5.23 -2.56 -24.11
CA LYS A 33 5.70 -2.35 -22.74
C LYS A 33 7.22 -2.24 -22.81
N PRO A 34 7.83 -1.14 -22.35
CA PRO A 34 9.28 -1.06 -22.29
C PRO A 34 9.77 -2.25 -21.45
N PRO A 35 10.89 -2.88 -21.82
CA PRO A 35 11.42 -4.00 -21.07
C PRO A 35 11.66 -3.54 -19.62
N VAL A 36 10.86 -4.09 -18.70
CA VAL A 36 11.07 -3.89 -17.27
C VAL A 36 12.40 -4.55 -16.97
N LYS A 37 13.43 -3.72 -16.77
CA LYS A 37 14.74 -4.21 -16.35
C LYS A 37 14.53 -5.02 -15.07
N PRO A 38 15.03 -6.27 -14.97
CA PRO A 38 14.92 -7.02 -13.73
C PRO A 38 15.68 -6.25 -12.66
N ALA A 39 14.95 -5.61 -11.74
CA ALA A 39 15.53 -4.97 -10.59
C ALA A 39 16.01 -6.09 -9.67
N ILE A 40 17.32 -6.14 -9.41
CA ILE A 40 17.89 -7.06 -8.43
C ILE A 40 17.43 -6.57 -7.06
N ASP A 41 16.51 -7.30 -6.43
CA ASP A 41 16.04 -7.01 -5.09
C ASP A 41 16.99 -7.63 -4.07
N LEU A 42 17.98 -6.85 -3.63
CA LEU A 42 18.99 -7.27 -2.65
C LEU A 42 18.38 -7.67 -1.30
N LEU A 43 17.16 -7.20 -0.98
CA LEU A 43 16.51 -7.44 0.30
C LEU A 43 15.54 -8.62 0.25
N LEU A 44 15.30 -9.20 -0.92
CA LEU A 44 14.48 -10.39 -1.10
C LEU A 44 14.86 -11.55 -0.15
N PRO A 45 16.14 -11.94 0.03
CA PRO A 45 16.47 -13.03 0.95
C PRO A 45 16.11 -12.70 2.40
N ILE A 46 16.28 -11.44 2.82
CA ILE A 46 15.95 -10.99 4.17
C ILE A 46 14.43 -11.00 4.38
N ARG A 47 13.66 -10.56 3.39
CA ARG A 47 12.19 -10.61 3.43
C ARG A 47 11.70 -12.06 3.58
N ASN A 48 12.18 -12.95 2.73
CA ASN A 48 11.82 -14.37 2.78
C ASN A 48 12.22 -15.01 4.11
N TRP A 49 13.41 -14.67 4.62
CA TRP A 49 13.83 -15.12 5.94
C TRP A 49 12.87 -14.65 7.03
N LEU A 50 12.47 -13.38 7.02
CA LEU A 50 11.54 -12.84 8.02
C LEU A 50 10.13 -13.47 7.92
N ASP A 51 9.68 -13.77 6.70
CA ASP A 51 8.40 -14.46 6.45
C ASP A 51 8.40 -15.92 6.90
N THR A 52 9.56 -16.58 6.88
CA THR A 52 9.71 -17.99 7.33
C THR A 52 9.91 -18.14 8.84
N ILE A 53 10.05 -17.04 9.59
CA ILE A 53 10.13 -17.10 11.06
C ILE A 53 8.79 -17.54 11.63
N GLU A 54 8.76 -18.77 12.14
CA GLU A 54 7.66 -19.33 12.92
C GLU A 54 7.82 -18.98 14.40
N VAL A 55 6.77 -18.44 15.00
CA VAL A 55 6.76 -18.10 16.43
C VAL A 55 6.27 -19.32 17.22
N LYS A 56 7.19 -19.98 17.94
CA LYS A 56 6.90 -21.19 18.76
C LYS A 56 7.22 -21.04 20.25
N ASN A 57 7.56 -19.83 20.68
CA ASN A 57 8.00 -19.56 22.05
C ASN A 57 7.27 -18.33 22.59
N ALA A 58 6.59 -18.50 23.72
CA ALA A 58 5.83 -17.43 24.36
C ALA A 58 6.70 -16.23 24.78
N ASN A 59 7.93 -16.47 25.26
CA ASN A 59 8.85 -15.39 25.62
C ASN A 59 9.29 -14.56 24.41
N LEU A 60 9.53 -15.24 23.29
CA LEU A 60 9.85 -14.59 22.01
C LEU A 60 8.63 -13.79 21.53
N ALA A 61 7.44 -14.40 21.54
CA ALA A 61 6.20 -13.76 21.11
C ALA A 61 5.91 -12.48 21.91
N ARG A 62 6.02 -12.54 23.24
CA ARG A 62 5.89 -11.36 24.12
C ARG A 62 6.92 -10.28 23.82
N SER A 63 8.16 -10.69 23.56
CA SER A 63 9.23 -9.75 23.23
C SER A 63 8.93 -9.05 21.90
N LEU A 64 8.55 -9.79 20.86
CA LEU A 64 8.13 -9.21 19.57
C LEU A 64 6.95 -8.24 19.74
N CYS A 65 5.96 -8.61 20.55
CA CYS A 65 4.81 -7.76 20.82
C CYS A 65 5.16 -6.48 21.60
N LYS A 66 6.27 -6.46 22.33
CA LYS A 66 6.78 -5.26 23.01
C LYS A 66 7.71 -4.43 22.12
N PHE A 67 8.52 -5.08 21.29
CA PHE A 67 9.52 -4.41 20.46
C PHE A 67 8.93 -3.77 19.21
N ILE A 68 7.98 -4.43 18.54
CA ILE A 68 7.37 -3.92 17.31
C ILE A 68 6.11 -3.15 17.71
N PRO A 69 5.96 -1.84 17.47
CA PRO A 69 4.76 -1.12 17.89
C PRO A 69 3.51 -1.54 17.10
N ALA A 70 2.32 -1.48 17.74
CA ALA A 70 1.02 -1.68 17.07
C ALA A 70 0.68 -0.55 16.09
N GLN A 71 1.14 0.66 16.42
CA GLN A 71 0.94 1.86 15.63
C GLN A 71 2.13 2.09 14.69
N CYS A 72 1.86 2.68 13.52
CA CYS A 72 2.94 3.02 12.59
C CYS A 72 3.77 4.18 13.16
N PRO A 73 5.09 4.01 13.36
CA PRO A 73 5.92 5.00 14.04
C PRO A 73 6.07 6.32 13.25
N PHE A 74 5.77 6.29 11.95
CA PHE A 74 5.86 7.45 11.08
C PHE A 74 4.58 8.30 11.10
N ALA A 75 3.43 7.70 11.41
CA ALA A 75 2.18 8.43 11.51
C ALA A 75 2.11 9.14 12.87
N ARG A 76 2.17 10.47 12.86
CA ARG A 76 2.12 11.27 14.09
C ARG A 76 1.64 12.68 13.83
N ASP A 77 0.94 13.22 14.83
CA ASP A 77 0.51 14.60 14.87
C ASP A 77 1.53 15.46 15.62
N VAL A 78 1.92 16.57 15.02
CA VAL A 78 2.76 17.60 15.66
C VAL A 78 1.82 18.68 16.20
N LYS A 79 1.68 18.73 17.53
CA LYS A 79 0.82 19.70 18.23
C LYS A 79 1.66 20.78 18.90
N VAL A 80 1.25 22.04 18.75
CA VAL A 80 1.84 23.21 19.42
C VAL A 80 0.70 24.04 20.02
N PHE A 81 0.83 24.45 21.29
CA PHE A 81 -0.24 25.13 22.04
C PHE A 81 -1.61 24.42 21.99
N GLY A 82 -1.60 23.08 21.98
CA GLY A 82 -2.82 22.27 21.94
C GLY A 82 -3.51 22.19 20.56
N ARG A 83 -2.94 22.81 19.51
CA ARG A 83 -3.45 22.74 18.14
C ARG A 83 -2.52 21.89 17.27
N THR A 84 -3.07 20.99 16.46
CA THR A 84 -2.30 20.19 15.49
C THR A 84 -1.85 21.11 14.36
N LEU A 85 -0.53 21.26 14.19
CA LEU A 85 0.05 22.05 13.09
C LEU A 85 0.25 21.19 11.85
N LEU A 86 0.74 19.96 12.02
CA LEU A 86 1.08 19.05 10.93
C LEU A 86 0.69 17.61 11.32
N CYS A 87 0.10 16.88 10.37
CA CYS A 87 -0.15 15.46 10.48
C CYS A 87 0.79 14.74 9.50
N ILE A 88 1.71 13.93 10.01
CA ILE A 88 2.58 13.10 9.17
C ILE A 88 1.79 11.84 8.79
N PRO A 89 1.56 11.59 7.49
CA PRO A 89 0.79 10.44 7.06
C PRO A 89 1.53 9.12 7.35
N PRO A 90 0.81 7.98 7.38
CA PRO A 90 1.41 6.66 7.50
C PRO A 90 2.30 6.35 6.28
N MET A 91 3.62 6.54 6.45
CA MET A 91 4.63 6.22 5.42
C MET A 91 5.18 4.79 5.57
N CYS A 92 4.33 3.87 5.99
CA CYS A 92 4.77 2.55 6.45
C CYS A 92 5.31 1.68 5.30
N LYS A 93 4.98 2.00 4.04
CA LYS A 93 5.50 1.33 2.84
C LYS A 93 6.91 1.78 2.40
N LEU A 94 7.46 2.82 3.01
CA LEU A 94 8.78 3.36 2.63
C LEU A 94 9.93 2.47 3.09
N ASN A 95 9.74 1.72 4.18
CA ASN A 95 10.71 0.73 4.62
C ASN A 95 10.49 -0.61 3.86
N PRO A 96 11.51 -1.10 3.14
CA PRO A 96 11.39 -2.29 2.31
C PRO A 96 11.01 -3.57 3.08
N VAL A 97 11.17 -3.65 4.40
CA VAL A 97 10.84 -4.86 5.20
C VAL A 97 9.68 -4.66 6.18
N TYR A 98 8.95 -3.54 6.07
CA TYR A 98 7.91 -3.19 7.04
C TYR A 98 6.80 -4.23 7.12
N ASP A 99 6.27 -4.67 5.96
CA ASP A 99 5.14 -5.60 5.92
C ASP A 99 5.48 -6.93 6.61
N GLN A 100 6.70 -7.42 6.41
CA GLN A 100 7.17 -8.65 7.04
C GLN A 100 7.28 -8.51 8.56
N ILE A 101 7.71 -7.35 9.06
CA ILE A 101 7.80 -7.07 10.51
C ILE A 101 6.41 -7.03 11.13
N VAL A 102 5.44 -6.35 10.49
CA VAL A 102 4.06 -6.30 10.97
C VAL A 102 3.41 -7.68 10.91
N ALA A 103 3.66 -8.44 9.85
CA ALA A 103 3.21 -9.84 9.74
C ALA A 103 3.79 -10.71 10.86
N LEU A 104 5.08 -10.54 11.19
CA LEU A 104 5.72 -11.25 12.30
C LEU A 104 5.08 -10.90 13.65
N ARG A 105 4.77 -9.62 13.89
CA ARG A 105 4.02 -9.19 15.09
C ARG A 105 2.66 -9.85 15.15
N PHE A 106 1.93 -9.86 14.04
CA PHE A 106 0.62 -10.50 13.98
C PHE A 106 0.69 -11.99 14.30
N ARG A 107 1.66 -12.72 13.72
CA ARG A 107 1.92 -14.13 14.05
C ARG A 107 2.22 -14.34 15.53
N ALA A 108 2.98 -13.43 16.14
CA ALA A 108 3.29 -13.48 17.57
C ALA A 108 2.03 -13.27 18.45
N LEU A 109 1.16 -12.32 18.09
CA LEU A 109 -0.09 -12.08 18.80
C LEU A 109 -1.03 -13.28 18.69
N CYS A 110 -1.23 -13.83 17.49
CA CYS A 110 -2.03 -15.05 17.30
C CYS A 110 -1.47 -16.23 18.09
N TYR A 111 -0.15 -16.41 18.14
CA TYR A 111 0.44 -17.47 18.96
C TYR A 111 0.11 -17.31 20.44
N LEU A 112 0.19 -16.08 20.98
CA LEU A 112 -0.14 -15.82 22.38
C LEU A 112 -1.64 -16.05 22.68
N ALA A 113 -2.52 -15.60 21.79
CA ALA A 113 -3.97 -15.71 21.97
C ALA A 113 -4.47 -17.15 21.72
N ASP A 114 -4.14 -17.76 20.59
CA ASP A 114 -4.74 -19.01 20.12
C ASP A 114 -4.05 -20.25 20.69
N VAL A 115 -2.72 -20.21 20.87
CA VAL A 115 -1.92 -21.36 21.32
C VAL A 115 -1.66 -21.30 22.83
N CYS A 116 -1.24 -20.14 23.34
CA CYS A 116 -0.96 -19.99 24.77
C CYS A 116 -2.19 -19.63 25.62
N GLY A 117 -3.24 -19.05 25.02
CA GLY A 117 -4.41 -18.57 25.75
C GLY A 117 -4.12 -17.36 26.67
N GLU A 118 -3.08 -16.57 26.37
CA GLU A 118 -2.73 -15.36 27.13
C GLU A 118 -3.63 -14.19 26.70
N ASP A 119 -3.94 -13.29 27.65
CA ASP A 119 -4.62 -12.02 27.34
C ASP A 119 -3.67 -11.10 26.56
N ILE A 120 -4.05 -10.77 25.33
CA ILE A 120 -3.29 -9.93 24.40
C ILE A 120 -3.69 -8.45 24.43
N THR A 121 -4.73 -8.09 25.19
CA THR A 121 -5.18 -6.69 25.37
C THR A 121 -4.04 -5.70 25.68
N PRO A 122 -3.02 -6.00 26.51
CA PRO A 122 -1.92 -5.06 26.76
C PRO A 122 -1.01 -4.80 25.55
N TYR A 123 -1.16 -5.56 24.47
CA TYR A 123 -0.39 -5.40 23.24
C TYR A 123 -1.20 -4.76 22.11
N CYS A 124 -2.47 -4.40 22.30
CA CYS A 124 -3.32 -3.81 21.25
C CYS A 124 -3.27 -2.28 21.24
#